data_AF-A0A7V8XA55-F1
#
_entry.id   AF-A0A7V8XA55-F1
#
_cell.length_a   1.000
_cell.length_b   1.000
_cell.length_c   1.000
_cell.angle_alpha   90.00
_cell.angle_beta   90.00
_cell.angle_gamma   90.00
#
_symmetry.space_group_name_H-M   'P 1'
#
loop_
_entity.id
_entity.type
_entity.pdbx_description
1 polymer ?
#
loop_
_entity_poly.entity_id
_entity_poly.type
_entity_poly.pdbx_seq_one_letter_code
_entity_poly.pdbx_strand_id
1 'polypeptide(L)'
;MARVLTAARVTVAPEHAEAWLDTLEVLAARLRARGQHLWVFRAEGRDNQWLEFTEGPDPASHRTTGPADDQERALEASLRELACYDEESTALRWQEVSLIRPGRTDGATDN
;
A
#
# COMPACT_ATOMS: atom_id res chain seq x y z
N MET A 1 -8.09 -16.31 -2.90
CA MET A 1 -7.25 -15.78 -3.99
C MET A 1 -6.06 -15.10 -3.35
N ALA A 2 -4.87 -15.18 -3.96
CA ALA A 2 -3.69 -14.50 -3.44
C ALA A 2 -3.92 -12.98 -3.51
N ARG A 3 -3.72 -12.29 -2.39
CA ARG A 3 -3.80 -10.83 -2.34
C ARG A 3 -2.71 -10.20 -3.21
N VAL A 4 -2.98 -9.00 -3.70
CA VAL A 4 -2.00 -8.17 -4.40
C VAL A 4 -1.56 -7.06 -3.46
N LEU A 5 -0.26 -6.75 -3.48
CA LEU A 5 0.33 -5.70 -2.66
C LEU A 5 1.23 -4.81 -3.52
N THR A 6 1.19 -3.50 -3.30
CA THR A 6 2.26 -2.58 -3.69
C THR A 6 2.91 -1.99 -2.46
N ALA A 7 4.21 -1.77 -2.52
CA ALA A 7 4.99 -1.18 -1.43
C ALA A 7 5.86 -0.06 -2.01
N ALA A 8 5.50 1.19 -1.76
CA ALA A 8 6.22 2.36 -2.26
C ALA A 8 7.06 2.99 -1.15
N ARG A 9 8.31 3.34 -1.49
CA ARG A 9 9.12 4.23 -0.66
C ARG A 9 8.77 5.66 -1.00
N VAL A 10 8.45 6.45 0.01
CA VAL A 10 7.98 7.82 -0.15
C VAL A 10 8.85 8.75 0.68
N THR A 11 9.30 9.84 0.05
CA THR A 11 9.96 10.95 0.73
C THR A 11 8.99 12.12 0.81
N VAL A 12 8.69 12.58 2.02
CA VAL A 12 7.74 13.68 2.26
C VAL A 12 8.48 14.78 3.02
N ALA A 13 8.43 16.01 2.53
CA ALA A 13 9.00 17.14 3.25
C ALA A 13 8.20 17.35 4.56
N PRO A 14 8.86 17.67 5.70
CA PRO A 14 8.17 17.81 6.99
C PRO A 14 6.95 18.75 6.96
N GLU A 15 7.03 19.84 6.20
CA GLU A 15 5.96 20.81 6.00
C GLU A 15 4.73 20.26 5.23
N HIS A 16 4.90 19.16 4.49
CA HIS A 16 3.83 18.51 3.73
C HIS A 16 3.30 17.24 4.39
N ALA A 17 3.95 16.77 5.48
CA ALA A 17 3.64 15.47 6.07
C ALA A 17 2.19 15.35 6.55
N GLU A 18 1.65 16.39 7.20
CA GLU A 18 0.26 16.41 7.68
C GLU A 18 -0.73 16.38 6.51
N ALA A 19 -0.56 17.28 5.53
CA ALA A 19 -1.41 17.33 4.34
C ALA A 19 -1.36 16.02 3.51
N TRP A 20 -0.18 15.38 3.45
CA TRP A 20 -0.01 14.10 2.78
C TRP A 20 -0.77 12.97 3.52
N LEU A 21 -0.69 12.94 4.86
CA LEU A 21 -1.44 11.97 5.68
C LEU A 21 -2.95 12.17 5.58
N ASP A 22 -3.43 13.42 5.63
CA ASP A 22 -4.86 13.74 5.48
C ASP A 22 -5.38 13.29 4.12
N THR A 23 -4.61 13.52 3.05
CA THR A 23 -4.97 13.09 1.70
C THR A 23 -5.04 11.56 1.60
N LEU A 24 -4.09 10.86 2.24
CA LEU A 24 -4.09 9.40 2.31
C LEU A 24 -5.25 8.84 3.13
N GLU A 25 -5.68 9.51 4.20
CA GLU A 25 -6.84 9.10 4.99
C GLU A 25 -8.10 9.08 4.13
N VAL A 26 -8.32 10.16 3.37
CA VAL A 26 -9.46 10.26 2.45
C VAL A 26 -9.39 9.17 1.39
N LEU A 27 -8.21 8.96 0.78
CA LEU A 27 -8.03 7.91 -0.22
C LEU A 27 -8.26 6.51 0.38
N ALA A 28 -7.73 6.24 1.57
CA ALA A 28 -7.88 4.96 2.27
C ALA A 28 -9.34 4.63 2.56
N ALA A 29 -10.16 5.62 2.94
CA ALA A 29 -11.60 5.42 3.14
C ALA A 29 -12.32 4.96 1.86
N ARG A 30 -11.96 5.53 0.70
CA ARG A 30 -12.52 5.14 -0.61
C ARG A 30 -12.05 3.77 -1.05
N LEU A 31 -10.76 3.47 -0.89
CA LEU A 31 -10.19 2.16 -1.18
C LEU A 31 -10.84 1.06 -0.33
N ARG A 32 -11.10 1.35 0.95
CA ARG A 32 -11.74 0.42 1.88
C ARG A 32 -13.14 0.01 1.43
N ALA A 33 -13.90 0.94 0.83
CA ALA A 33 -15.22 0.64 0.27
C ALA A 33 -15.17 -0.41 -0.87
N ARG A 34 -13.99 -0.61 -1.48
CA ARG A 34 -13.73 -1.59 -2.54
C ARG A 34 -12.89 -2.80 -2.08
N GLY A 35 -12.76 -2.98 -0.76
CA GLY A 35 -12.00 -4.10 -0.18
C GLY A 35 -10.48 -3.96 -0.29
N GLN A 36 -9.98 -2.75 -0.51
CA GLN A 36 -8.55 -2.44 -0.51
C GLN A 36 -8.13 -1.77 0.80
N HIS A 37 -6.88 -1.98 1.19
CA HIS A 37 -6.34 -1.47 2.43
C HIS A 37 -5.06 -0.68 2.17
N LEU A 38 -4.93 0.46 2.84
CA LEU A 38 -3.78 1.34 2.76
C LEU A 38 -3.16 1.47 4.15
N TRP A 39 -1.85 1.30 4.23
CA TRP A 39 -1.08 1.52 5.46
C TRP A 39 0.16 2.36 5.17
N VAL A 40 0.56 3.16 6.16
CA VAL A 40 1.80 3.93 6.12
C VAL A 40 2.65 3.68 7.35
N PHE A 41 3.95 3.65 7.15
CA PHE A 41 4.95 3.50 8.21
C PHE A 41 6.00 4.58 8.04
N ARG A 42 6.34 5.27 9.13
CA ARG A 42 7.46 6.22 9.16
C ARG A 42 8.73 5.49 9.56
N ALA A 43 9.85 5.81 8.90
CA ALA A 43 11.15 5.29 9.28
C ALA A 43 11.59 5.85 10.64
N GLU A 44 12.14 4.98 11.50
CA GLU A 44 12.67 5.40 12.78
C GLU A 44 13.92 6.29 12.59
N GLY A 45 13.93 7.44 13.26
CA GLY A 45 15.02 8.43 13.17
C GLY A 45 15.10 9.19 11.84
N ARG A 46 14.10 9.07 10.95
CA ARG A 46 14.04 9.82 9.67
C ARG A 46 12.64 10.35 9.42
N ASP A 47 12.41 11.62 9.75
CA ASP A 47 11.07 12.23 9.71
C ASP A 47 10.49 12.40 8.30
N ASN A 48 11.33 12.34 7.27
CA ASN A 48 10.92 12.49 5.87
C ASN A 48 10.79 11.17 5.11
N GLN A 49 11.09 10.01 5.70
CA GLN A 49 11.07 8.73 5.01
C GLN A 49 9.91 7.85 5.46
N TRP A 50 9.14 7.38 4.48
CA TRP A 50 7.91 6.64 4.68
C TRP A 50 7.86 5.40 3.78
N LEU A 51 7.12 4.39 4.23
CA LEU A 51 6.66 3.28 3.43
C LEU A 51 5.15 3.32 3.33
N GLU A 52 4.65 3.23 2.11
CA GLU A 52 3.23 3.16 1.81
C GLU A 52 2.91 1.78 1.23
N PHE A 53 1.95 1.09 1.84
CA PHE A 53 1.49 -0.21 1.42
C PHE A 53 0.04 -0.11 0.97
N THR A 54 -0.27 -0.68 -0.20
CA THR A 54 -1.66 -0.88 -0.64
C THR A 54 -1.87 -2.36 -0.91
N GLU A 55 -2.86 -2.96 -0.25
CA GLU A 55 -3.31 -4.33 -0.49
C GLU A 55 -4.68 -4.32 -1.17
N GLY A 56 -4.87 -5.23 -2.13
CA GLY A 56 -6.15 -5.47 -2.75
C GLY A 56 -6.45 -6.95 -3.01
N PRO A 57 -7.73 -7.26 -3.29
CA PRO A 57 -8.18 -8.64 -3.47
C PRO A 57 -7.76 -9.24 -4.81
N ASP A 58 -7.50 -8.40 -5.83
CA ASP A 58 -7.11 -8.82 -7.17
C ASP A 58 -6.35 -7.71 -7.93
N PRO A 59 -5.58 -8.05 -8.99
CA PRO A 59 -4.80 -7.06 -9.74
C PRO A 59 -5.63 -6.06 -10.55
N ALA A 60 -6.84 -6.43 -10.97
CA ALA A 60 -7.66 -5.62 -11.87
C ALA A 60 -8.38 -4.49 -11.13
N SER A 61 -8.69 -4.68 -9.84
CA SER A 61 -9.27 -3.64 -8.98
C SER A 61 -8.22 -2.83 -8.21
N HIS A 62 -6.97 -3.29 -8.16
CA HIS A 62 -5.89 -2.68 -7.37
C HIS A 62 -5.64 -1.20 -7.73
N ARG A 63 -5.49 -0.32 -6.74
CA ARG A 63 -5.29 1.14 -6.87
C ARG A 63 -4.41 1.59 -8.04
N THR A 64 -3.28 0.92 -8.26
CA THR A 64 -2.30 1.26 -9.31
C THR A 64 -2.76 0.98 -10.74
N THR A 65 -3.78 0.15 -10.93
CA THR A 65 -4.22 -0.31 -12.28
C THR A 65 -5.71 -0.33 -12.48
N GLY A 66 -6.48 -0.41 -11.40
CA GLY A 66 -7.92 -0.46 -11.44
C GLY A 66 -8.53 0.88 -11.82
N PRO A 67 -9.85 0.86 -12.12
CA PRO A 67 -10.57 2.08 -12.41
C PRO A 67 -10.52 3.00 -11.19
N ALA A 68 -10.11 4.24 -11.41
CA ALA A 68 -10.22 5.34 -10.47
C ALA A 68 -11.33 6.29 -10.95
N ASP A 69 -12.07 6.89 -10.02
CA ASP A 69 -12.96 8.01 -10.35
C ASP A 69 -12.21 9.35 -10.37
N ASP A 70 -12.90 10.44 -10.70
CA ASP A 70 -12.28 11.78 -10.77
C ASP A 70 -11.73 12.26 -9.42
N GLN A 71 -12.39 11.89 -8.32
CA GLN A 71 -11.95 12.30 -6.99
C GLN A 71 -10.70 11.52 -6.57
N GLU A 72 -10.64 10.23 -6.87
CA GLU A 72 -9.44 9.43 -6.65
C GLU A 72 -8.27 9.93 -7.50
N ARG A 73 -8.50 10.26 -8.77
CA ARG A 73 -7.47 10.88 -9.61
C ARG A 73 -6.95 12.20 -9.04
N ALA A 74 -7.83 13.04 -8.51
CA ALA A 74 -7.45 14.30 -7.89
C ALA A 74 -6.61 14.08 -6.63
N LEU A 75 -7.02 13.15 -5.76
CA LEU A 75 -6.26 12.77 -4.56
C LEU A 75 -4.86 12.25 -4.94
N GLU A 76 -4.76 11.37 -5.94
CA GLU A 76 -3.47 10.85 -6.40
C GLU A 76 -2.57 11.96 -6.94
N ALA A 77 -3.12 12.92 -7.71
CA ALA A 77 -2.36 14.06 -8.18
C ALA A 77 -1.82 14.89 -7.00
N SER A 78 -2.66 15.20 -6.01
CA SER A 78 -2.23 15.90 -4.80
C SER A 78 -1.14 15.15 -4.02
N LEU A 79 -1.24 13.82 -3.91
CA LEU A 79 -0.19 13.02 -3.27
C LEU A 79 1.17 13.16 -4.00
N ARG A 80 1.17 13.22 -5.34
CA ARG A 80 2.38 13.39 -6.15
C ARG A 80 2.96 14.80 -6.07
N GLU A 81 2.15 15.81 -5.74
CA GLU A 81 2.62 17.17 -5.48
C GLU A 81 3.25 17.28 -4.07
N LEU A 82 2.71 16.56 -3.09
CA LEU A 82 3.15 16.63 -1.69
C LEU A 82 4.38 15.76 -1.38
N ALA A 83 4.61 14.71 -2.18
CA ALA A 83 5.62 13.70 -1.88
C ALA A 83 6.34 13.16 -3.12
N CYS A 84 7.61 12.75 -2.92
CA CYS A 84 8.40 12.07 -3.92
C CYS A 84 8.31 10.56 -3.72
N TYR A 85 7.73 9.87 -4.69
CA TYR A 85 7.63 8.42 -4.71
C TYR A 85 8.80 7.85 -5.51
N ASP A 86 9.49 6.88 -4.92
CA ASP A 86 10.53 6.14 -5.60
C ASP A 86 9.91 5.27 -6.71
N GLU A 87 10.36 5.48 -7.96
CA GLU A 87 9.76 4.84 -9.14
C GLU A 87 9.93 3.32 -9.13
N GLU A 88 11.09 2.83 -8.66
CA GLU A 88 11.40 1.41 -8.61
C GLU A 88 10.43 0.67 -7.67
N SER A 89 10.26 1.15 -6.45
CA SER A 89 9.35 0.56 -5.47
C SER A 89 7.88 0.67 -5.88
N THR A 90 7.49 1.76 -6.55
CA THR A 90 6.11 1.98 -7.02
C THR A 90 5.74 1.10 -8.22
N ALA A 91 6.73 0.69 -9.03
CA ALA A 91 6.50 -0.14 -10.21
C ALA A 91 6.26 -1.63 -9.89
N LEU A 92 6.64 -2.08 -8.68
CA LEU A 92 6.56 -3.49 -8.30
C LEU A 92 5.21 -3.85 -7.69
N ARG A 93 4.58 -4.89 -8.25
CA ARG A 93 3.42 -5.57 -7.66
C ARG A 93 3.84 -6.92 -7.09
N TRP A 94 3.46 -7.13 -5.85
CA TRP A 94 3.71 -8.35 -5.10
C TRP A 94 2.44 -9.18 -5.07
N GLN A 95 2.61 -10.50 -5.10
CA GLN A 95 1.52 -11.46 -4.91
C GLN A 95 1.77 -12.20 -3.60
N GLU A 96 0.70 -12.43 -2.85
CA GLU A 96 0.75 -13.24 -1.64
C GLU A 96 1.23 -14.66 -1.95
N VAL A 97 2.26 -15.11 -1.23
CA VAL A 97 2.73 -16.50 -1.24
C VAL A 97 2.36 -17.13 0.08
N SER A 98 1.51 -18.17 0.04
CA SER A 98 1.08 -18.85 1.27
C SER A 98 2.26 -19.56 1.94
N LEU A 99 2.44 -19.30 3.23
CA LEU A 99 3.42 -19.99 4.07
C LEU A 99 2.91 -21.35 4.56
N ILE A 100 1.59 -21.56 4.52
CA ILE A 100 0.96 -22.85 4.85
C ILE A 100 1.19 -23.77 3.67
N ARG A 101 2.10 -24.74 3.85
CA ARG A 101 2.31 -25.80 2.86
C ARG A 101 1.36 -26.96 3.15
N PRO A 102 0.52 -27.38 2.19
CA PRO A 102 -0.26 -28.59 2.37
C PRO A 102 0.69 -29.78 2.59
N GLY A 103 0.51 -30.53 3.68
CA GLY A 103 1.26 -31.75 3.99
C GLY A 103 2.42 -31.62 4.98
N ARG A 104 2.74 -30.42 5.49
CA ARG A 104 3.54 -30.30 6.73
C ARG A 104 2.60 -30.39 7.93
N THR A 105 2.11 -31.59 8.22
CA THR A 105 1.73 -31.92 9.59
C THR A 105 3.01 -31.82 10.40
N ASP A 106 3.11 -30.81 11.26
CA ASP A 106 4.11 -30.82 12.30
C ASP A 106 3.97 -32.17 13.01
N GLY A 107 4.98 -33.02 12.83
CA GLY A 107 5.10 -34.30 13.52
C GLY A 107 5.27 -33.99 15.00
N ALA A 108 4.16 -33.76 15.68
CA ALA A 108 4.08 -33.54 17.11
C ALA A 108 3.05 -34.52 17.64
N THR A 109 3.46 -35.79 17.75
CA THR A 109 3.12 -36.82 18.76
C THR A 109 3.36 -38.20 18.15
N ASP A 110 4.44 -38.89 18.53
CA ASP A 110 4.41 -39.85 19.66
C ASP A 110 5.72 -40.64 19.76
N ASN A 111 6.24 -40.66 21.00
CA ASN A 111 7.14 -41.61 21.67
C ASN A 111 8.57 -41.85 21.16
#